data_AF-A0A1Y4KQJ4-F1
#
_entry.id   AF-A0A1Y4KQJ4-F1
#
_cell.length_a   1.000
_cell.length_b   1.000
_cell.length_c   1.000
_cell.angle_alpha   90.00
_cell.angle_beta   90.00
_cell.angle_gamma   90.00
#
_symmetry.space_group_name_H-M   'P 1'
#
loop_
_entity.id
_entity.type
_entity.pdbx_description
1 polymer ?
#
loop_
_entity_poly.entity_id
_entity_poly.type
_entity_poly.pdbx_seq_one_letter_code
_entity_poly.pdbx_strand_id
1 'polypeptide(L)'
;MNQPLSATITRLRKERGLTQEQLGQLVGVSAQAVSKWEKGGAPDVELLPVLADRLGVSIDALFGRADPSTADMTTQFQQWLLSVPIDRRLFSLFELLAMSSPYLGSNLMGSGIIPSISVQSTCYIDNIVPTPSREHSTCWLRSYVTSEEGLVLGVLAEDFPLFLLMPEPPKGYQSNLPEPERCRKLFAALALPGALEILLYLHGREGSFYHPSAIAKHTKLPLEDVLAALPKMAECELLKKKDLELEDGPTQVYTLHNNFSFVPFLFLARWVMQPEDAYVFACDTRNRPLLAPPPEKKENQS
;
A
#
# COMPACT_ATOMS: atom_id res chain seq x y z
N MET A 1 -9.61 -28.23 -17.55
CA MET A 1 -8.93 -29.02 -18.60
C MET A 1 -8.59 -28.08 -19.74
N ASN A 2 -7.32 -27.91 -20.11
CA ASN A 2 -6.93 -27.09 -21.26
C ASN A 2 -7.48 -27.72 -22.55
N GLN A 3 -8.09 -26.90 -23.40
CA GLN A 3 -8.60 -27.33 -24.70
C GLN A 3 -7.46 -27.45 -25.72
N PRO A 4 -7.41 -28.50 -26.56
CA PRO A 4 -6.33 -28.68 -27.54
C PRO A 4 -6.33 -27.58 -28.60
N LEU A 5 -5.14 -27.16 -29.04
CA LEU A 5 -4.91 -26.08 -30.03
C LEU A 5 -5.79 -26.21 -31.28
N SER A 6 -5.95 -27.42 -31.80
CA SER A 6 -6.80 -27.72 -32.96
C SER A 6 -8.27 -27.34 -32.76
N ALA A 7 -8.83 -27.65 -31.59
CA ALA A 7 -10.19 -27.31 -31.22
C ALA A 7 -10.34 -25.80 -30.99
N THR A 8 -9.33 -25.15 -30.41
CA THR A 8 -9.32 -23.70 -30.19
C THR A 8 -9.29 -22.92 -31.51
N ILE A 9 -8.40 -23.27 -32.44
CA ILE A 9 -8.32 -22.65 -33.78
C ILE A 9 -9.66 -22.79 -34.50
N THR A 10 -10.25 -24.00 -34.48
CA THR A 10 -11.55 -24.27 -35.12
C THR A 10 -12.65 -23.39 -34.54
N ARG A 11 -12.72 -23.27 -33.21
CA ARG A 11 -13.72 -22.47 -32.51
C ARG A 11 -13.57 -20.97 -32.86
N LEU A 12 -12.37 -20.42 -32.68
CA LEU A 12 -12.09 -18.99 -32.89
C LEU A 12 -12.32 -18.56 -34.35
N ARG A 13 -11.98 -19.41 -35.31
CA ARG A 13 -12.25 -19.16 -36.74
C ARG A 13 -13.75 -19.08 -37.00
N LYS A 14 -14.52 -20.05 -36.48
CA LYS A 14 -15.97 -20.13 -36.66
C LYS A 14 -16.70 -18.97 -35.99
N GLU A 15 -16.29 -18.58 -34.79
CA GLU A 15 -16.83 -17.40 -34.07
C GLU A 15 -16.67 -16.10 -34.87
N ARG A 16 -15.65 -16.01 -35.73
CA ARG A 16 -15.40 -14.88 -36.62
C ARG A 16 -16.02 -15.02 -38.01
N GLY A 17 -16.77 -16.10 -38.27
CA GLY A 17 -17.41 -16.34 -39.56
C GLY A 17 -16.42 -16.60 -40.71
N LEU A 18 -15.15 -16.91 -40.41
CA LEU A 18 -14.12 -17.12 -41.43
C LEU A 18 -14.17 -18.54 -41.99
N THR A 19 -13.95 -18.72 -43.28
CA THR A 19 -13.66 -20.04 -43.88
C THR A 19 -12.20 -20.44 -43.66
N GLN A 20 -11.86 -21.72 -43.85
CA GLN A 20 -10.46 -22.18 -43.77
C GLN A 20 -9.57 -21.48 -44.81
N GLU A 21 -10.13 -21.18 -45.98
CA GLU A 21 -9.44 -20.45 -47.04
C GLU A 21 -9.19 -18.98 -46.68
N GLN A 22 -10.19 -18.31 -46.12
CA GLN A 22 -10.04 -16.93 -45.65
C GLN A 22 -9.01 -16.82 -44.52
N LEU A 23 -9.03 -17.74 -43.54
CA LEU A 23 -8.02 -17.75 -42.49
C LEU A 23 -6.62 -18.02 -43.06
N GLY A 24 -6.49 -18.98 -43.99
CA GLY A 24 -5.23 -19.27 -44.67
C GLY A 24 -4.66 -18.06 -45.38
N GLN A 25 -5.48 -17.32 -46.12
CA GLN A 25 -5.07 -16.07 -46.78
C GLN A 25 -4.60 -15.01 -45.78
N LEU A 26 -5.31 -14.85 -44.64
CA LEU A 26 -4.97 -13.86 -43.62
C LEU A 26 -3.64 -14.12 -42.91
N VAL A 27 -3.23 -15.39 -42.81
CA VAL A 27 -1.98 -15.81 -42.16
C VAL A 27 -0.88 -16.26 -43.14
N GLY A 28 -1.13 -16.18 -44.45
CA GLY A 28 -0.15 -16.47 -45.49
C GLY A 28 0.08 -17.97 -45.80
N VAL A 29 -0.90 -18.84 -45.53
CA VAL A 29 -0.81 -20.29 -45.82
C VAL A 29 -1.99 -20.81 -46.64
N SER A 30 -1.88 -22.05 -47.13
CA SER A 30 -2.98 -22.70 -47.85
C SER A 30 -4.13 -23.12 -46.93
N ALA A 31 -5.35 -23.23 -47.48
CA ALA A 31 -6.51 -23.76 -46.76
C ALA A 31 -6.28 -25.19 -46.21
N GLN A 32 -5.45 -25.99 -46.90
CA GLN A 32 -5.07 -27.34 -46.45
C GLN A 32 -4.23 -27.30 -45.18
N ALA A 33 -3.34 -26.33 -45.03
CA ALA A 33 -2.56 -26.14 -43.81
C ALA A 33 -3.48 -25.86 -42.61
N VAL A 34 -4.44 -24.93 -42.78
CA VAL A 34 -5.46 -24.64 -41.76
C VAL A 34 -6.29 -25.88 -41.42
N SER A 35 -6.74 -26.65 -42.43
CA SER A 35 -7.48 -27.90 -42.23
C SER A 35 -6.68 -28.93 -41.42
N LYS A 36 -5.37 -29.01 -41.65
CA LYS A 36 -4.46 -29.88 -40.89
C LYS A 36 -4.37 -29.44 -39.43
N TRP A 37 -4.28 -28.13 -39.16
CA TRP A 37 -4.25 -27.59 -37.79
C TRP A 37 -5.52 -27.91 -37.03
N GLU A 38 -6.68 -27.72 -37.66
CA GLU A 38 -8.00 -28.02 -37.07
C GLU A 38 -8.22 -29.51 -36.79
N LYS A 39 -7.43 -30.40 -37.41
CA LYS A 39 -7.49 -31.87 -37.24
C LYS A 39 -6.38 -32.43 -36.33
N GLY A 40 -5.65 -31.58 -35.62
CA GLY A 40 -4.63 -32.00 -34.64
C GLY A 40 -3.18 -31.82 -35.09
N GLY A 41 -2.94 -31.24 -36.27
CA GLY A 41 -1.63 -30.71 -36.63
C GLY A 41 -1.31 -29.40 -35.89
N ALA A 42 -0.04 -29.00 -35.87
CA ALA A 42 0.39 -27.72 -35.32
C ALA A 42 0.79 -26.75 -36.45
N PRO A 43 0.48 -25.45 -36.31
CA PRO A 43 1.10 -24.41 -37.11
C PRO A 43 2.59 -24.31 -36.78
N ASP A 44 3.36 -23.73 -37.70
CA ASP A 44 4.74 -23.35 -37.41
C ASP A 44 4.76 -22.32 -36.28
N VAL A 45 5.80 -22.35 -35.44
CA VAL A 45 5.96 -21.42 -34.32
C VAL A 45 5.99 -19.97 -34.81
N GLU A 46 6.60 -19.73 -35.98
CA GLU A 46 6.64 -18.40 -36.61
C GLU A 46 5.27 -17.87 -37.03
N LEU A 47 4.28 -18.75 -37.25
CA LEU A 47 2.92 -18.38 -37.63
C LEU A 47 2.02 -18.10 -36.42
N LEU A 48 2.42 -18.49 -35.21
CA LEU A 48 1.60 -18.33 -34.00
C LEU A 48 1.25 -16.86 -33.70
N PRO A 49 2.18 -15.88 -33.79
CA PRO A 49 1.85 -14.48 -33.53
C PRO A 49 0.82 -13.94 -34.53
N VAL A 50 1.06 -14.14 -35.84
CA VAL A 50 0.15 -13.67 -36.89
C VAL A 50 -1.21 -14.36 -36.79
N LEU A 51 -1.24 -15.65 -36.48
CA LEU A 51 -2.48 -16.39 -36.27
C LEU A 51 -3.26 -15.85 -35.06
N ALA A 52 -2.57 -15.55 -33.95
CA ALA A 52 -3.16 -14.97 -32.75
C ALA A 52 -3.78 -13.58 -33.05
N ASP A 53 -3.03 -12.72 -33.74
CA ASP A 53 -3.48 -11.39 -34.14
C ASP A 53 -4.72 -11.45 -35.05
N ARG A 54 -4.70 -12.32 -36.08
CA ARG A 54 -5.83 -12.49 -37.01
C ARG A 54 -7.05 -13.11 -36.36
N LEU A 55 -6.84 -13.97 -35.36
CA LEU A 55 -7.88 -14.53 -34.52
C LEU A 55 -8.17 -13.66 -33.29
N GLY A 56 -7.63 -12.44 -33.19
CA GLY A 56 -7.89 -11.47 -32.13
C GLY A 56 -7.84 -12.04 -30.72
N VAL A 57 -6.84 -12.86 -30.42
CA VAL A 57 -6.57 -13.46 -29.10
C VAL A 57 -5.08 -13.43 -28.81
N SER A 58 -4.67 -13.61 -27.55
CA SER A 58 -3.25 -13.86 -27.23
C SER A 58 -2.78 -15.24 -27.69
N ILE A 59 -1.46 -15.43 -27.81
CA ILE A 59 -0.87 -16.75 -28.10
C ILE A 59 -1.28 -17.76 -27.02
N ASP A 60 -1.28 -17.37 -25.73
CA ASP A 60 -1.72 -18.23 -24.63
C ASP A 60 -3.17 -18.72 -24.82
N ALA A 61 -4.07 -17.83 -25.27
CA ALA A 61 -5.44 -18.17 -25.57
C ALA A 61 -5.59 -19.17 -26.73
N LEU A 62 -4.69 -19.19 -27.72
CA LEU A 62 -4.66 -20.26 -28.74
C LEU A 62 -4.44 -21.65 -28.12
N PHE A 63 -3.64 -21.73 -27.05
CA PHE A 63 -3.37 -22.96 -26.32
C PHE A 63 -4.38 -23.25 -25.20
N GLY A 64 -5.52 -22.54 -25.19
CA GLY A 64 -6.58 -22.73 -24.20
C GLY A 64 -6.18 -22.31 -22.79
N ARG A 65 -5.12 -21.48 -22.65
CA ARG A 65 -4.81 -20.79 -21.40
C ARG A 65 -5.67 -19.53 -21.34
N ALA A 66 -6.07 -19.13 -20.13
CA ALA A 66 -6.78 -17.87 -19.97
C ALA A 66 -5.90 -16.74 -20.52
N ASP A 67 -6.48 -15.84 -21.29
CA ASP A 67 -5.77 -14.64 -21.70
C ASP A 67 -5.41 -13.86 -20.43
N PRO A 68 -4.12 -13.58 -20.16
CA PRO A 68 -3.72 -12.81 -19.00
C PRO A 68 -4.47 -11.48 -18.92
N SER A 69 -4.83 -10.87 -20.06
CA SER A 69 -5.62 -9.63 -20.08
C SER A 69 -7.08 -9.79 -19.64
N THR A 70 -7.60 -11.02 -19.64
CA THR A 70 -8.96 -11.36 -19.16
C THR A 70 -8.96 -12.01 -17.77
N ALA A 71 -7.78 -12.42 -17.29
CA ALA A 71 -7.63 -12.94 -15.94
C ALA A 71 -7.90 -11.82 -14.94
N ASP A 72 -8.65 -12.13 -13.89
CA ASP A 72 -8.87 -11.21 -12.79
C ASP A 72 -7.52 -10.64 -12.29
N MET A 73 -7.41 -9.30 -12.29
CA MET A 73 -6.19 -8.59 -11.90
C MET A 73 -5.74 -8.99 -10.48
N THR A 74 -6.69 -9.31 -9.60
CA THR A 74 -6.37 -9.77 -8.24
C THR A 74 -5.59 -11.08 -8.29
N THR A 75 -6.01 -12.03 -9.11
CA THR A 75 -5.33 -13.32 -9.28
C THR A 75 -3.92 -13.15 -9.86
N GLN A 76 -3.77 -12.31 -10.90
CA GLN A 76 -2.46 -12.04 -11.51
C GLN A 76 -1.51 -11.37 -10.51
N PHE A 77 -2.01 -10.40 -9.77
CA PHE A 77 -1.25 -9.69 -8.76
C PHE A 77 -0.78 -10.61 -7.62
N GLN A 78 -1.67 -11.49 -7.14
CA GLN A 78 -1.32 -12.49 -6.14
C GLN A 78 -0.23 -13.45 -6.64
N GLN A 79 -0.34 -13.92 -7.88
CA GLN A 79 0.67 -14.80 -8.50
C GLN A 79 2.02 -14.10 -8.64
N TRP A 80 2.02 -12.85 -9.10
CA TRP A 80 3.23 -12.02 -9.15
C TRP A 80 3.87 -11.88 -7.76
N LEU A 81 3.09 -11.50 -6.74
CA LEU A 81 3.62 -11.31 -5.38
C LEU A 81 4.16 -12.62 -4.79
N LEU A 82 3.53 -13.76 -5.08
CA LEU A 82 4.01 -15.07 -4.65
C LEU A 82 5.32 -15.49 -5.34
N SER A 83 5.57 -15.01 -6.57
CA SER A 83 6.83 -15.25 -7.30
C SER A 83 8.02 -14.44 -6.75
N VAL A 84 7.77 -13.35 -6.01
CA VAL A 84 8.80 -12.54 -5.36
C VAL A 84 9.29 -13.26 -4.08
N PRO A 85 10.62 -13.29 -3.80
CA PRO A 85 11.17 -13.81 -2.55
C PRO A 85 10.50 -13.20 -1.32
N ILE A 86 10.22 -14.02 -0.31
CA ILE A 86 9.41 -13.64 0.87
C ILE A 86 9.93 -12.37 1.58
N ASP A 87 11.25 -12.22 1.67
CA ASP A 87 11.97 -11.09 2.27
C ASP A 87 11.93 -9.80 1.42
N ARG A 88 11.55 -9.91 0.14
CA ARG A 88 11.43 -8.78 -0.80
C ARG A 88 9.99 -8.36 -1.07
N ARG A 89 8.99 -9.20 -0.74
CA ARG A 89 7.58 -8.97 -1.10
C ARG A 89 7.04 -7.61 -0.67
N LEU A 90 7.27 -7.21 0.59
CA LEU A 90 6.79 -5.92 1.09
C LEU A 90 7.43 -4.75 0.35
N PHE A 91 8.73 -4.84 0.08
CA PHE A 91 9.44 -3.79 -0.63
C PHE A 91 9.02 -3.71 -2.09
N SER A 92 8.89 -4.84 -2.80
CA SER A 92 8.40 -4.84 -4.19
C SER A 92 6.97 -4.33 -4.32
N LEU A 93 6.10 -4.62 -3.34
CA LEU A 93 4.77 -4.04 -3.26
C LEU A 93 4.84 -2.52 -3.08
N PHE A 94 5.69 -2.05 -2.17
CA PHE A 94 5.93 -0.63 -1.94
C PHE A 94 6.44 0.07 -3.21
N GLU A 95 7.43 -0.49 -3.91
CA GLU A 95 7.96 0.04 -5.17
C GLU A 95 6.86 0.20 -6.21
N LEU A 96 6.02 -0.83 -6.38
CA LEU A 96 4.92 -0.77 -7.32
C LEU A 96 3.92 0.35 -6.96
N LEU A 97 3.55 0.46 -5.69
CA LEU A 97 2.65 1.53 -5.21
C LEU A 97 3.28 2.91 -5.39
N ALA A 98 4.56 3.08 -5.05
CA ALA A 98 5.32 4.31 -5.23
C ALA A 98 5.35 4.74 -6.70
N MET A 99 5.67 3.82 -7.62
CA MET A 99 5.69 4.08 -9.06
C MET A 99 4.29 4.32 -9.65
N SER A 100 3.25 3.80 -9.00
CA SER A 100 1.86 4.05 -9.41
C SER A 100 1.32 5.41 -8.97
N SER A 101 1.96 6.06 -7.98
CA SER A 101 1.47 7.29 -7.38
C SER A 101 1.18 8.46 -8.35
N PRO A 102 1.93 8.70 -9.45
CA PRO A 102 1.58 9.75 -10.41
C PRO A 102 0.20 9.54 -11.03
N TYR A 103 -0.20 8.29 -11.23
CA TYR A 103 -1.43 7.94 -11.95
C TYR A 103 -2.67 7.97 -11.06
N LEU A 104 -2.50 8.18 -9.75
CA LEU A 104 -3.60 8.28 -8.81
C LEU A 104 -4.14 9.71 -8.78
N GLY A 105 -5.46 9.88 -8.86
CA GLY A 105 -6.11 11.18 -8.66
C GLY A 105 -5.83 12.24 -9.72
N SER A 106 -5.22 11.87 -10.85
CA SER A 106 -4.88 12.78 -11.93
C SER A 106 -5.14 12.13 -13.29
N ASN A 107 -5.64 12.89 -14.26
CA ASN A 107 -5.73 12.47 -15.66
C ASN A 107 -4.38 12.64 -16.39
N LEU A 108 -3.24 12.36 -15.74
CA LEU A 108 -1.92 12.52 -16.35
C LEU A 108 -1.74 11.66 -17.63
N MET A 109 -2.46 10.55 -17.76
CA MET A 109 -2.51 9.81 -19.04
C MET A 109 -3.05 10.65 -20.22
N GLY A 110 -3.92 11.63 -19.96
CA GLY A 110 -4.48 12.51 -20.99
C GLY A 110 -3.56 13.67 -21.39
N SER A 111 -2.54 13.99 -20.59
CA SER A 111 -1.60 15.09 -20.87
C SER A 111 -0.36 14.66 -21.66
N GLY A 112 -0.14 13.35 -21.83
CA GLY A 112 1.05 12.80 -22.48
C GLY A 112 2.35 12.97 -21.66
N ILE A 113 2.25 13.49 -20.43
CA ILE A 113 3.39 13.67 -19.52
C ILE A 113 3.38 12.50 -18.53
N ILE A 114 4.44 11.68 -18.57
CA ILE A 114 4.69 10.64 -17.58
C ILE A 114 5.76 11.15 -16.62
N PRO A 115 5.42 11.49 -15.36
CA PRO A 115 6.43 11.89 -14.39
C PRO A 115 7.35 10.71 -14.09
N SER A 116 8.67 10.92 -14.21
CA SER A 116 9.64 9.93 -13.73
C SER A 116 9.74 10.04 -12.20
N ILE A 117 9.02 9.19 -11.48
CA ILE A 117 9.24 9.00 -10.05
C ILE A 117 10.24 7.85 -9.86
N SER A 118 11.23 8.07 -9.01
CA SER A 118 12.12 7.04 -8.52
C SER A 118 12.09 6.99 -6.99
N VAL A 119 12.20 5.77 -6.46
CA VAL A 119 12.51 5.55 -5.05
C VAL A 119 13.95 6.02 -4.82
N GLN A 120 14.14 6.86 -3.81
CA GLN A 120 15.45 7.42 -3.47
C GLN A 120 16.23 6.45 -2.58
N SER A 121 17.55 6.50 -2.62
CA SER A 121 18.37 5.67 -1.72
C SER A 121 18.19 6.04 -0.25
N THR A 122 17.93 7.32 0.04
CA THR A 122 17.71 7.81 1.41
C THR A 122 16.49 8.71 1.53
N CYS A 123 15.81 8.59 2.67
CA CYS A 123 14.72 9.46 3.09
C CYS A 123 15.20 10.84 3.56
N TYR A 124 16.49 11.05 3.75
CA TYR A 124 17.02 12.31 4.24
C TYR A 124 17.55 13.20 3.12
N ILE A 125 17.31 14.49 3.27
CA ILE A 125 17.94 15.53 2.48
C ILE A 125 18.52 16.58 3.42
N ASP A 126 19.76 16.98 3.12
CA ASP A 126 20.52 17.94 3.90
C ASP A 126 20.40 19.35 3.31
N ASN A 127 20.41 20.36 4.18
CA ASN A 127 20.70 21.75 3.83
C ASN A 127 19.75 22.40 2.80
N ILE A 128 18.45 22.12 2.86
CA ILE A 128 17.46 22.78 1.98
C ILE A 128 17.47 24.30 2.14
N VAL A 129 17.64 24.79 3.37
CA VAL A 129 17.78 26.23 3.67
C VAL A 129 19.03 26.44 4.53
N PRO A 130 20.10 27.04 3.99
CA PRO A 130 21.27 27.38 4.78
C PRO A 130 20.89 28.49 5.78
N THR A 131 20.64 28.11 7.02
CA THR A 131 20.39 29.04 8.13
C THR A 131 21.62 29.09 9.03
N PRO A 132 22.13 30.28 9.38
CA PRO A 132 23.36 30.40 10.18
C PRO A 132 23.27 29.77 11.58
N SER A 133 22.06 29.46 12.06
CA SER A 133 21.79 28.86 13.37
C SER A 133 21.63 27.33 13.36
N ARG A 134 21.63 26.68 12.19
CA ARG A 134 21.47 25.23 12.05
C ARG A 134 22.56 24.67 11.14
N GLU A 135 23.74 24.39 11.71
CA GLU A 135 24.71 23.51 11.07
C GLU A 135 24.04 22.13 10.94
N HIS A 136 23.71 21.71 9.71
CA HIS A 136 23.07 20.44 9.35
C HIS A 136 21.58 20.31 9.74
N SER A 137 20.68 20.92 8.94
CA SER A 137 19.27 20.51 8.96
C SER A 137 19.05 19.32 8.02
N THR A 138 18.74 18.16 8.61
CA THR A 138 18.29 16.96 7.88
C THR A 138 16.77 16.89 7.95
N CYS A 139 16.08 16.72 6.82
CA CYS A 139 14.63 16.61 6.80
C CYS A 139 14.19 15.42 5.93
N TRP A 140 12.98 14.87 6.17
CA TRP A 140 12.46 13.80 5.33
C TRP A 140 12.03 14.30 3.96
N LEU A 141 12.40 13.53 2.95
CA LEU A 141 11.98 13.70 1.57
C LEU A 141 10.64 12.99 1.37
N ARG A 142 9.57 13.79 1.25
CA ARG A 142 8.19 13.32 1.31
C ARG A 142 7.57 13.20 -0.07
N SER A 143 6.41 12.58 -0.15
CA SER A 143 5.58 12.58 -1.33
C SER A 143 4.13 12.68 -0.92
N TYR A 144 3.33 13.40 -1.71
CA TYR A 144 1.89 13.40 -1.54
C TYR A 144 1.14 13.52 -2.86
N VAL A 145 -0.06 12.95 -2.85
CA VAL A 145 -1.08 13.17 -3.87
C VAL A 145 -2.39 13.47 -3.18
N THR A 146 -3.03 14.60 -3.51
CA THR A 146 -4.39 14.92 -3.07
C THR A 146 -5.28 15.09 -4.28
N SER A 147 -6.42 14.40 -4.29
CA SER A 147 -7.41 14.48 -5.35
C SER A 147 -8.83 14.42 -4.79
N GLU A 148 -9.83 14.46 -5.67
CA GLU A 148 -11.22 14.22 -5.29
C GLU A 148 -11.48 12.76 -4.86
N GLU A 149 -10.63 11.82 -5.27
CA GLU A 149 -10.75 10.40 -4.96
C GLU A 149 -10.09 10.00 -3.65
N GLY A 150 -9.15 10.81 -3.14
CA GLY A 150 -8.43 10.47 -1.91
C GLY A 150 -7.11 11.21 -1.70
N LEU A 151 -6.33 10.67 -0.77
CA LEU A 151 -5.03 11.13 -0.33
C LEU A 151 -4.01 9.99 -0.42
N VAL A 152 -2.81 10.31 -0.89
CA VAL A 152 -1.62 9.48 -0.77
C VAL A 152 -0.56 10.29 -0.04
N LEU A 153 0.11 9.68 0.93
CA LEU A 153 1.31 10.21 1.56
C LEU A 153 2.42 9.16 1.48
N GLY A 154 3.66 9.54 1.26
CA GLY A 154 4.77 8.59 1.31
C GLY A 154 6.14 9.18 1.60
N VAL A 155 7.03 8.36 2.15
CA VAL A 155 8.49 8.57 2.09
C VAL A 155 8.99 7.56 1.06
N LEU A 156 9.30 8.05 -0.14
CA LEU A 156 9.66 7.19 -1.28
C LEU A 156 11.17 6.91 -1.26
N ALA A 157 11.62 6.16 -0.24
CA ALA A 157 13.03 5.87 -0.03
C ALA A 157 13.31 4.40 0.34
N GLU A 158 14.50 3.90 0.01
CA GLU A 158 14.94 2.53 0.29
C GLU A 158 15.24 2.30 1.78
N ASP A 159 15.88 3.27 2.44
CA ASP A 159 16.27 3.19 3.86
C ASP A 159 15.10 3.39 4.84
N PHE A 160 14.00 3.99 4.38
CA PHE A 160 12.77 4.16 5.14
C PHE A 160 11.54 4.23 4.21
N PRO A 161 11.06 3.07 3.72
CA PRO A 161 9.90 3.02 2.84
C PRO A 161 8.60 3.23 3.62
N LEU A 162 7.86 4.28 3.28
CA LEU A 162 6.54 4.54 3.84
C LEU A 162 5.56 4.94 2.74
N PHE A 163 4.40 4.29 2.68
CA PHE A 163 3.34 4.62 1.73
C PHE A 163 1.97 4.44 2.39
N LEU A 164 1.19 5.52 2.44
CA LEU A 164 -0.14 5.58 2.99
C LEU A 164 -1.12 5.93 1.88
N LEU A 165 -1.93 4.95 1.48
CA LEU A 165 -3.01 5.10 0.50
C LEU A 165 -4.34 5.24 1.24
N MET A 166 -5.02 6.36 1.05
CA MET A 166 -6.31 6.65 1.66
C MET A 166 -7.29 7.10 0.57
N PRO A 167 -8.06 6.18 -0.04
CA PRO A 167 -9.22 6.56 -0.82
C PRO A 167 -10.25 7.25 0.08
N GLU A 168 -10.91 8.28 -0.43
CA GLU A 168 -11.88 9.02 0.37
C GLU A 168 -13.15 8.18 0.58
N PRO A 169 -13.58 7.96 1.83
CA PRO A 169 -14.79 7.19 2.09
C PRO A 169 -16.04 7.94 1.60
N PRO A 170 -17.16 7.24 1.31
CA PRO A 170 -18.38 7.88 0.80
C PRO A 170 -18.96 9.00 1.67
N LYS A 171 -18.68 8.98 2.99
CA LYS A 171 -19.11 10.01 3.95
C LYS A 171 -18.04 11.08 4.24
N GLY A 172 -16.94 11.09 3.48
CA GLY A 172 -15.77 11.93 3.70
C GLY A 172 -14.95 11.56 4.94
N TYR A 173 -13.73 12.08 5.04
CA TYR A 173 -12.81 11.75 6.14
C TYR A 173 -13.32 12.16 7.52
N GLN A 174 -14.07 13.27 7.60
CA GLN A 174 -14.59 13.79 8.87
C GLN A 174 -15.42 12.75 9.63
N SER A 175 -16.15 11.90 8.90
CA SER A 175 -17.01 10.86 9.50
C SER A 175 -16.27 9.78 10.28
N ASN A 176 -14.94 9.65 10.08
CA ASN A 176 -14.09 8.66 10.75
C ASN A 176 -13.07 9.32 11.70
N LEU A 177 -13.15 10.64 11.93
CA LEU A 177 -12.28 11.29 12.90
C LEU A 177 -12.61 10.83 14.32
N PRO A 178 -11.59 10.60 15.17
CA PRO A 178 -11.80 10.30 16.57
C PRO A 178 -12.45 11.49 17.30
N GLU A 179 -13.18 11.20 18.38
CA GLU A 179 -13.73 12.24 19.25
C GLU A 179 -12.61 13.13 19.82
N PRO A 180 -12.75 14.47 19.80
CA PRO A 180 -11.71 15.37 20.29
C PRO A 180 -11.29 15.11 21.74
N GLU A 181 -12.22 14.75 22.63
CA GLU A 181 -11.89 14.43 24.03
C GLU A 181 -11.05 13.16 24.18
N ARG A 182 -11.26 12.15 23.33
CA ARG A 182 -10.43 10.95 23.31
C ARG A 182 -9.00 11.30 22.88
N CYS A 183 -8.84 12.14 21.87
CA CYS A 183 -7.53 12.65 21.45
C CYS A 183 -6.83 13.43 22.57
N ARG A 184 -7.55 14.34 23.25
CA ARG A 184 -6.97 15.11 24.36
C ARG A 184 -6.49 14.22 25.50
N LYS A 185 -7.27 13.20 25.87
CA LYS A 185 -6.86 12.21 26.87
C LYS A 185 -5.60 11.46 26.46
N LEU A 186 -5.54 10.99 25.22
CA LEU A 186 -4.37 10.33 24.66
C LEU A 186 -3.14 11.25 24.71
N PHE A 187 -3.25 12.49 24.23
CA PHE A 187 -2.14 13.44 24.23
C PHE A 187 -1.69 13.81 25.64
N ALA A 188 -2.62 13.98 26.58
CA ALA A 188 -2.29 14.22 27.97
C ALA A 188 -1.53 13.03 28.59
N ALA A 189 -1.93 11.79 28.29
CA ALA A 189 -1.23 10.60 28.77
C ALA A 189 0.18 10.48 28.16
N LEU A 190 0.33 10.76 26.87
CA LEU A 190 1.62 10.76 26.17
C LEU A 190 2.55 11.90 26.61
N ALA A 191 2.01 12.99 27.13
CA ALA A 191 2.76 14.12 27.66
C ALA A 191 3.26 13.93 29.10
N LEU A 192 2.87 12.85 29.79
CA LEU A 192 3.35 12.56 31.14
C LEU A 192 4.87 12.28 31.14
N PRO A 193 5.59 12.68 32.20
CA PRO A 193 7.01 12.38 32.33
C PRO A 193 7.30 10.89 32.16
N GLY A 194 8.24 10.55 31.28
CA GLY A 194 8.65 9.16 31.04
C GLY A 194 7.67 8.31 30.22
N ALA A 195 6.53 8.85 29.78
CA ALA A 195 5.50 8.06 29.10
C ALA A 195 5.99 7.44 27.79
N LEU A 196 6.70 8.22 26.96
CA LEU A 196 7.26 7.75 25.71
C LEU A 196 8.37 6.74 25.95
N GLU A 197 9.23 6.96 26.94
CA GLU A 197 10.32 6.06 27.33
C GLU A 197 9.78 4.70 27.79
N ILE A 198 8.69 4.69 28.57
CA ILE A 198 7.99 3.47 28.97
C ILE A 198 7.46 2.73 27.74
N LEU A 199 6.75 3.42 26.85
CA LEU A 199 6.16 2.78 25.67
C LEU A 199 7.24 2.25 24.72
N LEU A 200 8.30 3.02 24.46
CA LEU A 200 9.42 2.59 23.63
C LEU A 200 10.15 1.40 24.25
N TYR A 201 10.36 1.41 25.57
CA TYR A 201 10.91 0.27 26.29
C TYR A 201 10.07 -0.98 26.09
N LEU A 202 8.74 -0.89 26.27
CA LEU A 202 7.85 -2.04 26.12
C LEU A 202 7.77 -2.54 24.68
N HIS A 203 7.82 -1.65 23.67
CA HIS A 203 7.87 -2.04 22.25
C HIS A 203 9.18 -2.73 21.85
N GLY A 204 10.27 -2.53 22.60
CA GLY A 204 11.55 -3.20 22.41
C GLY A 204 11.68 -4.53 23.16
N ARG A 205 10.59 -5.09 23.71
CA ARG A 205 10.60 -6.28 24.56
C ARG A 205 9.66 -7.37 24.04
N GLU A 206 9.88 -8.59 24.51
CA GLU A 206 8.95 -9.69 24.27
C GLU A 206 7.59 -9.41 24.92
N GLY A 207 6.52 -9.89 24.27
CA GLY A 207 5.14 -9.71 24.70
C GLY A 207 4.84 -10.43 26.02
N SER A 208 5.13 -9.75 27.13
CA SER A 208 4.89 -10.21 28.49
C SER A 208 4.24 -9.11 29.34
N PHE A 209 3.79 -9.48 30.53
CA PHE A 209 3.33 -8.54 31.54
C PHE A 209 4.51 -8.09 32.41
N TYR A 210 4.65 -6.79 32.59
CA TYR A 210 5.72 -6.16 33.34
C TYR A 210 5.16 -5.46 34.58
N HIS A 211 5.81 -5.70 35.71
CA HIS A 211 5.52 -4.99 36.94
C HIS A 211 6.06 -3.55 36.89
N PRO A 212 5.36 -2.54 37.45
CA PRO A 212 5.80 -1.13 37.43
C PRO A 212 7.23 -0.92 37.93
N SER A 213 7.65 -1.63 38.99
CA SER A 213 9.02 -1.54 39.52
C SER A 213 10.08 -2.05 38.54
N ALA A 214 9.76 -3.07 37.74
CA ALA A 214 10.65 -3.58 36.72
C ALA A 214 10.79 -2.56 35.57
N ILE A 215 9.67 -1.96 35.14
CA ILE A 215 9.66 -0.90 34.14
C ILE A 215 10.53 0.27 34.61
N ALA A 216 10.27 0.80 35.81
CA ALA A 216 11.04 1.92 36.40
C ALA A 216 12.53 1.63 36.46
N LYS A 217 12.92 0.44 36.92
CA LYS A 217 14.32 0.01 37.00
C LYS A 217 15.00 0.01 35.63
N HIS A 218 14.31 -0.47 34.59
CA HIS A 218 14.89 -0.58 33.26
C HIS A 218 14.91 0.73 32.48
N THR A 219 13.88 1.56 32.62
CA THR A 219 13.81 2.89 32.00
C THR A 219 14.62 3.94 32.77
N LYS A 220 15.07 3.61 33.99
CA LYS A 220 15.73 4.53 34.93
C LYS A 220 14.85 5.73 35.31
N LEU A 221 13.53 5.55 35.24
CA LEU A 221 12.56 6.56 35.64
C LEU A 221 12.21 6.43 37.13
N PRO A 222 11.83 7.53 37.79
CA PRO A 222 11.25 7.46 39.13
C PRO A 222 10.03 6.54 39.15
N LEU A 223 9.93 5.69 40.17
CA LEU A 223 8.80 4.76 40.30
C LEU A 223 7.46 5.50 40.40
N GLU A 224 7.44 6.67 41.03
CA GLU A 224 6.27 7.54 41.13
C GLU A 224 5.73 7.94 39.75
N ASP A 225 6.62 8.40 38.85
CA ASP A 225 6.25 8.79 37.48
C ASP A 225 5.67 7.59 36.70
N VAL A 226 6.30 6.42 36.83
CA VAL A 226 5.81 5.19 36.19
C VAL A 226 4.43 4.79 36.73
N LEU A 227 4.23 4.83 38.05
CA LEU A 227 2.95 4.52 38.68
C LEU A 227 1.84 5.51 38.30
N ALA A 228 2.19 6.79 38.09
CA ALA A 228 1.25 7.80 37.61
C ALA A 228 0.88 7.60 36.13
N ALA A 229 1.85 7.22 35.29
CA ALA A 229 1.67 7.16 33.84
C ALA A 229 0.96 5.89 33.35
N LEU A 230 1.28 4.72 33.93
CA LEU A 230 0.75 3.43 33.45
C LEU A 230 -0.80 3.34 33.46
N PRO A 231 -1.51 3.78 34.52
CA PRO A 231 -2.97 3.76 34.51
C PRO A 231 -3.56 4.67 33.42
N LYS A 232 -2.96 5.84 33.19
CA LYS A 232 -3.42 6.79 32.15
C LYS A 232 -3.20 6.27 30.74
N MET A 233 -2.10 5.57 30.51
CA MET A 233 -1.88 4.87 29.25
C MET A 233 -2.85 3.70 29.06
N ALA A 234 -3.20 2.98 30.13
CA ALA A 234 -4.21 1.92 30.06
C ALA A 234 -5.63 2.45 29.80
N GLU A 235 -6.00 3.61 30.37
CA GLU A 235 -7.25 4.32 30.06
C GLU A 235 -7.35 4.73 28.58
N CYS A 236 -6.21 4.93 27.91
CA CYS A 236 -6.13 5.32 26.50
C CYS A 236 -5.88 4.13 25.55
N GLU A 237 -6.04 2.88 26.01
CA GLU A 237 -5.81 1.67 25.21
C GLU A 237 -4.40 1.58 24.60
N LEU A 238 -3.41 2.23 25.22
CA LEU A 238 -1.99 2.05 24.88
C LEU A 238 -1.42 0.81 25.58
N LEU A 239 -1.91 0.53 26.78
CA LEU A 239 -1.52 -0.61 27.61
C LEU A 239 -2.73 -1.43 28.02
N LYS A 240 -2.51 -2.72 28.28
CA LYS A 240 -3.43 -3.59 29.00
C LYS A 240 -2.90 -3.78 30.41
N LYS A 241 -3.80 -3.69 31.40
CA LYS A 241 -3.50 -4.02 32.79
C LYS A 241 -4.07 -5.37 33.17
N LYS A 242 -3.42 -6.06 34.10
CA LYS A 242 -3.88 -7.31 34.69
C LYS A 242 -3.54 -7.30 36.18
N ASP A 243 -4.50 -7.68 37.01
CA ASP A 243 -4.27 -7.89 38.44
C ASP A 243 -3.61 -9.27 38.63
N LEU A 244 -2.60 -9.32 39.48
CA LEU A 244 -1.80 -10.50 39.79
C LEU A 244 -1.69 -10.63 41.30
N GLU A 245 -2.11 -11.78 41.85
CA GLU A 245 -1.90 -12.10 43.26
C GLU A 245 -0.48 -12.62 43.46
N LEU A 246 0.29 -11.95 44.32
CA LEU A 246 1.61 -12.38 44.79
C LEU A 246 1.53 -12.77 46.27
N GLU A 247 2.57 -13.43 46.78
CA GLU A 247 2.66 -13.79 48.21
C GLU A 247 2.56 -12.56 49.13
N ASP A 248 3.10 -11.42 48.70
CA ASP A 248 3.08 -10.14 49.43
C ASP A 248 1.79 -9.33 49.22
N GLY A 249 0.83 -9.85 48.45
CA GLY A 249 -0.46 -9.23 48.15
C GLY A 249 -0.72 -8.94 46.66
N PRO A 250 -1.88 -8.38 46.33
CA PRO A 250 -2.27 -8.10 44.94
C PRO A 250 -1.43 -6.96 44.35
N THR A 251 -0.99 -7.14 43.11
CA THR A 251 -0.30 -6.10 42.33
C THR A 251 -0.86 -5.99 40.91
N GLN A 252 -0.55 -4.88 40.24
CA GLN A 252 -0.92 -4.65 38.86
C GLN A 252 0.28 -4.78 37.95
N VAL A 253 0.10 -5.53 36.87
CA VAL A 253 1.10 -5.68 35.81
C VAL A 253 0.54 -5.19 34.48
N TYR A 254 1.43 -4.70 33.63
CA TYR A 254 1.07 -3.99 32.39
C TYR A 254 1.75 -4.63 31.18
N THR A 255 1.07 -4.64 30.05
CA THR A 255 1.62 -5.05 28.76
C THR A 255 1.11 -4.13 27.66
N LEU A 256 1.71 -4.18 26.47
CA LEU A 256 1.25 -3.39 25.34
C LEU A 256 -0.17 -3.78 24.90
N HIS A 257 -0.93 -2.80 24.45
CA HIS A 257 -2.15 -3.08 23.71
C HIS A 257 -1.82 -3.50 22.27
N ASN A 258 -2.56 -4.49 21.73
CA ASN A 258 -2.32 -5.04 20.39
C ASN A 258 -2.98 -4.18 19.31
N ASN A 259 -2.78 -2.85 19.33
CA ASN A 259 -3.30 -1.95 18.30
C ASN A 259 -2.31 -1.74 17.14
N PHE A 260 -1.02 -2.08 17.32
CA PHE A 260 0.08 -1.98 16.34
C PHE A 260 0.28 -0.60 15.69
N SER A 261 -0.44 0.43 16.15
CA SER A 261 -0.51 1.75 15.52
C SER A 261 0.43 2.76 16.17
N PHE A 262 0.93 2.48 17.39
CA PHE A 262 1.75 3.43 18.13
C PHE A 262 3.07 3.76 17.42
N VAL A 263 3.80 2.76 16.92
CA VAL A 263 5.05 2.99 16.19
C VAL A 263 4.81 3.79 14.89
N PRO A 264 3.86 3.40 14.01
CA PRO A 264 3.44 4.25 12.88
C PRO A 264 3.02 5.67 13.29
N PHE A 265 2.30 5.81 14.40
CA PHE A 265 1.89 7.11 14.94
C PHE A 265 3.09 8.00 15.29
N LEU A 266 4.16 7.45 15.87
CA LEU A 266 5.38 8.22 16.15
C LEU A 266 6.07 8.72 14.87
N PHE A 267 6.07 7.93 13.80
CA PHE A 267 6.59 8.36 12.51
C PHE A 267 5.75 9.48 11.88
N LEU A 268 4.42 9.39 11.97
CA LEU A 268 3.53 10.48 11.54
C LEU A 268 3.68 11.73 12.42
N ALA A 269 3.86 11.57 13.73
CA ALA A 269 4.14 12.69 14.63
C ALA A 269 5.45 13.38 14.25
N ARG A 270 6.52 12.61 13.98
CA ARG A 270 7.78 13.14 13.44
C ARG A 270 7.54 13.93 12.15
N TRP A 271 6.77 13.37 11.22
CA TRP A 271 6.44 14.01 9.95
C TRP A 271 5.72 15.35 10.17
N VAL A 272 4.75 15.42 11.08
CA VAL A 272 4.00 16.65 11.41
C VAL A 272 4.87 17.72 12.07
N MET A 273 5.83 17.31 12.91
CA MET A 273 6.74 18.24 13.60
C MET A 273 7.88 18.76 12.71
N GLN A 274 8.02 18.25 11.48
CA GLN A 274 9.09 18.67 10.58
C GLN A 274 8.84 20.08 10.03
N PRO A 275 9.79 21.03 10.22
CA PRO A 275 9.58 22.41 9.81
C PRO A 275 9.83 22.65 8.31
N GLU A 276 10.69 21.87 7.67
CA GLU A 276 11.04 22.04 6.25
C GLU A 276 10.13 21.24 5.31
N ASP A 277 9.62 21.94 4.29
CA ASP A 277 8.93 21.35 3.14
C ASP A 277 9.92 20.80 2.13
N ALA A 278 9.86 19.48 1.91
CA ALA A 278 10.78 18.74 1.05
C ALA A 278 10.04 17.57 0.41
N TYR A 279 10.02 17.51 -0.92
CA TYR A 279 9.22 16.54 -1.64
C TYR A 279 9.99 15.89 -2.81
N VAL A 280 9.95 14.55 -2.92
CA VAL A 280 10.28 13.81 -4.15
C VAL A 280 9.24 14.11 -5.22
N PHE A 281 7.97 14.13 -4.81
CA PHE A 281 6.82 14.33 -5.70
C PHE A 281 5.64 14.90 -4.93
N ALA A 282 5.02 15.94 -5.47
CA ALA A 282 3.88 16.62 -4.88
C ALA A 282 2.85 16.90 -5.97
N CYS A 283 1.60 16.46 -5.77
CA CYS A 283 0.51 16.71 -6.70
C CYS A 283 -0.78 17.02 -5.92
N ASP A 284 -1.33 18.21 -6.13
CA ASP A 284 -2.62 18.60 -5.57
C ASP A 284 -3.59 18.93 -6.70
N THR A 285 -4.54 18.03 -6.94
CA THR A 285 -5.62 18.18 -7.93
C THR A 285 -6.98 18.35 -7.26
N ARG A 286 -7.01 18.39 -5.92
CA ARG A 286 -8.24 18.51 -5.14
C ARG A 286 -8.71 19.96 -5.13
N ASN A 287 -9.99 20.17 -5.40
CA ASN A 287 -10.59 21.51 -5.47
C ASN A 287 -11.43 21.87 -4.24
N ARG A 288 -11.63 20.92 -3.31
CA ARG A 288 -12.36 21.13 -2.06
C ARG A 288 -11.49 20.87 -0.82
N PRO A 289 -11.83 21.46 0.33
CA PRO A 289 -11.14 21.15 1.58
C PRO A 289 -11.14 19.65 1.90
N LEU A 290 -10.07 19.16 2.54
CA LEU A 290 -9.90 17.74 2.83
C LEU A 290 -11.04 17.16 3.68
N LEU A 291 -11.58 17.93 4.62
CA LEU A 291 -12.66 17.50 5.51
C LEU A 291 -14.08 17.82 4.99
N ALA A 292 -14.20 18.53 3.87
CA ALA A 292 -15.51 18.77 3.26
C ALA A 292 -16.07 17.44 2.70
N PRO A 293 -17.37 17.14 2.86
CA PRO A 293 -17.95 15.90 2.34
C PRO A 293 -17.80 15.82 0.82
N PRO A 294 -17.73 14.60 0.24
CA PRO A 294 -17.76 14.44 -1.20
C PRO A 294 -19.09 14.93 -1.77
N PRO A 295 -19.11 15.42 -3.03
CA PRO A 295 -20.34 15.86 -3.66
C PRO A 295 -21.35 14.72 -3.70
N GLU A 296 -22.62 15.03 -3.42
CA GLU A 296 -23.70 14.07 -3.58
C GLU A 296 -23.70 13.56 -5.02
N LYS A 297 -23.52 12.24 -5.19
CA LYS A 297 -23.77 11.62 -6.49
C LYS A 297 -25.23 11.87 -6.78
N LYS A 298 -25.53 12.78 -7.72
CA LYS A 298 -26.86 12.87 -8.31
C LYS A 298 -27.16 11.48 -8.86
N GLU A 299 -28.00 10.72 -8.17
CA GLU A 299 -28.60 9.55 -8.76
C GLU A 299 -29.30 10.05 -10.02
N ASN A 300 -28.79 9.63 -11.19
CA ASN A 300 -29.50 9.83 -12.44
C ASN A 300 -30.86 9.16 -12.26
N GLN A 301 -31.88 9.96 -11.97
CA GLN A 301 -33.27 9.57 -12.12
C GLN A 301 -33.41 9.15 -13.59
N SER A 302 -33.48 7.83 -13.80
CA SER A 302 -33.78 7.20 -15.08
C SER A 302 -35.27 7.29 -15.35
#